data_AF-A0A1F7PUJ5-F1
#
_entry.id   AF-A0A1F7PUJ5-F1
#
_cell.length_a   1.000
_cell.length_b   1.000
_cell.length_c   1.000
_cell.angle_alpha   90.00
_cell.angle_beta   90.00
_cell.angle_gamma   90.00
#
_symmetry.space_group_name_H-M   'P 1'
#
loop_
_entity.id
_entity.type
_entity.pdbx_description
1 polymer ?
#
loop_
_entity_poly.entity_id
_entity_poly.type
_entity_poly.pdbx_seq_one_letter_code
_entity_poly.pdbx_strand_id
1 'polypeptide(L)'
;MNAEVFPIVDEILREHKQKAIYSTSLLPDPVTCRDKFVSNEAAWKGVKIRTAGRWQSETIQNWGGSPVFMPLGDLYIALQRGTVDCTLLVYNLLQSFKITEVAKYVTRADHSVNYLVLTMNLGVWSKLSPADQHILLAAGRETERHQFDLMDRDMKRAIGEMKASRVKFCTPNQAEFDRLVAKAQIWDKVRQATGPRGNRIVDVLQKYRDQVRRGPTDTLESTGC
;
A
#
# COMPACT_ATOMS: atom_id res chain seq x y z
N MET A 1 -11.13 -12.12 6.47
CA MET A 1 -11.18 -10.86 5.69
C MET A 1 -11.30 -11.08 4.19
N ASN A 2 -10.28 -11.58 3.47
CA ASN A 2 -10.32 -11.61 1.99
C ASN A 2 -11.50 -12.41 1.40
N ALA A 3 -11.84 -13.56 1.99
CA ALA A 3 -12.99 -14.36 1.57
C ALA A 3 -14.35 -13.62 1.61
N GLU A 4 -14.48 -12.57 2.43
CA GLU A 4 -15.69 -11.72 2.49
C GLU A 4 -15.61 -10.50 1.55
N VAL A 5 -14.41 -9.96 1.31
CA VAL A 5 -14.19 -8.79 0.44
C VAL A 5 -14.18 -9.17 -1.04
N PHE A 6 -13.49 -10.25 -1.40
CA PHE A 6 -13.23 -10.63 -2.79
C PHE A 6 -14.50 -10.82 -3.63
N PRO A 7 -15.58 -11.47 -3.12
CA PRO A 7 -16.83 -11.58 -3.88
C PRO A 7 -17.46 -10.22 -4.21
N ILE A 8 -17.44 -9.27 -3.26
CA ILE A 8 -17.97 -7.92 -3.47
C ILE A 8 -17.15 -7.19 -4.54
N VAL A 9 -15.83 -7.39 -4.55
CA VAL A 9 -14.93 -6.82 -5.56
C VAL A 9 -15.18 -7.44 -6.94
N ASP A 10 -15.39 -8.77 -7.05
CA ASP A 10 -15.76 -9.41 -8.32
C ASP A 10 -17.08 -8.86 -8.87
N GLU A 11 -18.09 -8.65 -8.01
CA GLU A 11 -19.36 -8.03 -8.39
C GLU A 11 -19.17 -6.63 -8.98
N ILE A 12 -18.37 -5.78 -8.33
CA ILE A 12 -18.05 -4.43 -8.82
C ILE A 12 -17.32 -4.51 -10.17
N LEU A 13 -16.32 -5.38 -10.29
CA LEU A 13 -15.49 -5.51 -11.50
C LEU A 13 -16.28 -6.01 -12.72
N ARG A 14 -17.28 -6.87 -12.51
CA ARG A 14 -18.14 -7.37 -13.60
C ARG A 14 -18.91 -6.27 -14.31
N GLU A 15 -19.31 -5.22 -13.61
CA GLU A 15 -19.93 -4.03 -14.21
C GLU A 15 -19.00 -3.33 -15.20
N HIS A 16 -17.69 -3.47 -14.99
CA HIS A 16 -16.64 -2.95 -15.85
C HIS A 16 -16.09 -4.00 -16.84
N LYS A 17 -16.86 -5.07 -17.10
CA LYS A 17 -16.47 -6.16 -18.02
C LYS A 17 -15.17 -6.87 -17.60
N GLN A 18 -14.89 -6.91 -16.31
CA GLN A 18 -13.75 -7.60 -15.72
C GLN A 18 -14.22 -8.76 -14.83
N LYS A 19 -13.49 -9.86 -14.85
CA LYS A 19 -13.65 -11.00 -13.95
C LYS A 19 -12.46 -11.01 -12.98
N ALA A 20 -12.71 -10.97 -11.68
CA ALA A 20 -11.65 -11.15 -10.70
C ALA A 20 -11.24 -12.63 -10.64
N ILE A 21 -9.93 -12.89 -10.65
CA ILE A 21 -9.37 -14.25 -10.58
C ILE A 21 -8.81 -14.54 -9.20
N TYR A 22 -7.97 -13.66 -8.69
CA TYR A 22 -7.50 -13.68 -7.30
C TYR A 22 -7.09 -12.28 -6.86
N SER A 23 -6.88 -12.11 -5.57
CA SER A 23 -6.36 -10.87 -4.99
C SER A 23 -5.14 -11.11 -4.14
N THR A 24 -4.35 -10.06 -3.98
CA THR A 24 -3.16 -10.02 -3.13
C THR A 24 -3.09 -8.77 -2.31
N SER A 25 -2.34 -8.83 -1.22
CA SER A 25 -2.04 -7.70 -0.37
C SER A 25 -0.55 -7.40 -0.42
N LEU A 26 -0.18 -6.13 -0.66
CA LEU A 26 1.19 -5.67 -0.53
C LEU A 26 1.44 -5.14 0.88
N LEU A 27 2.51 -5.62 1.50
CA LEU A 27 2.93 -5.29 2.86
C LEU A 27 3.60 -3.91 2.93
N PRO A 28 3.69 -3.30 4.12
CA PRO A 28 3.23 -1.92 4.31
C PRO A 28 4.05 -0.85 3.61
N ASP A 29 3.39 0.29 3.36
CA ASP A 29 3.96 1.47 2.71
C ASP A 29 4.69 2.38 3.72
N PRO A 30 6.03 2.43 3.71
CA PRO A 30 6.77 3.50 4.36
C PRO A 30 6.63 4.82 3.59
N VAL A 31 7.01 5.91 4.24
CA VAL A 31 7.29 7.17 3.55
C VAL A 31 8.80 7.26 3.31
N THR A 32 9.20 7.33 2.05
CA THR A 32 10.61 7.39 1.65
C THR A 32 10.92 8.74 1.01
N CYS A 33 11.89 9.45 1.57
CA CYS A 33 12.24 10.82 1.22
C CYS A 33 13.65 10.94 0.65
N ARG A 34 13.86 11.98 -0.15
CA ARG A 34 15.16 12.33 -0.77
C ARG A 34 16.23 12.66 0.26
N ASP A 35 15.93 13.64 1.11
CA ASP A 35 16.96 14.39 1.84
C ASP A 35 16.84 14.32 3.37
N LYS A 36 15.65 14.03 3.92
CA LYS A 36 15.38 14.04 5.36
C LYS A 36 14.24 13.11 5.75
N PHE A 37 14.19 12.70 7.01
CA PHE A 37 13.05 11.99 7.58
C PHE A 37 11.84 12.91 7.78
N VAL A 38 10.64 12.33 7.78
CA VAL A 38 9.38 12.97 8.18
C VAL A 38 8.81 12.28 9.41
N SER A 39 9.38 12.57 10.59
CA SER A 39 9.17 11.78 11.81
C SER A 39 8.47 12.51 12.96
N ASN A 40 7.94 13.71 12.71
CA ASN A 40 7.14 14.48 13.65
C ASN A 40 6.24 15.45 12.88
N GLU A 41 5.20 15.97 13.54
CA GLU A 41 4.22 16.88 12.96
C GLU A 41 4.84 18.04 12.15
N ALA A 42 5.87 18.71 12.69
CA ALA A 42 6.51 19.83 12.00
C ALA A 42 7.22 19.40 10.70
N ALA A 43 7.78 18.19 10.67
CA ALA A 43 8.50 17.66 9.52
C ALA A 43 7.58 17.36 8.32
N TRP A 44 6.28 17.14 8.52
CA TRP A 44 5.33 16.91 7.42
C TRP A 44 4.97 18.18 6.66
N LYS A 45 5.01 19.34 7.32
CA LYS A 45 4.49 20.59 6.78
C LYS A 45 5.19 20.99 5.49
N GLY A 46 4.40 21.12 4.41
CA GLY A 46 4.87 21.57 3.09
C GLY A 46 5.71 20.54 2.32
N VAL A 47 5.89 19.32 2.85
CA VAL A 47 6.60 18.24 2.15
C VAL A 47 5.71 17.69 1.05
N LYS A 48 6.22 17.68 -0.19
CA LYS A 48 5.50 17.13 -1.35
C LYS A 48 5.69 15.62 -1.40
N ILE A 49 4.62 14.87 -1.17
CA ILE A 49 4.67 13.41 -1.08
C ILE A 49 3.89 12.81 -2.24
N ARG A 50 4.56 12.01 -3.07
CA ARG A 50 3.89 11.28 -4.13
C ARG A 50 2.91 10.26 -3.56
N THR A 51 1.71 10.21 -4.14
CA THR A 51 0.67 9.23 -3.84
C THR A 51 0.18 8.53 -5.10
N ALA A 52 -0.37 7.31 -4.94
CA ALA A 52 -0.89 6.48 -6.02
C ALA A 52 -2.42 6.61 -6.22
N GLY A 53 -3.11 7.38 -5.38
CA GLY A 53 -4.56 7.55 -5.49
C GLY A 53 -5.15 8.44 -4.40
N ARG A 54 -6.46 8.70 -4.54
CA ARG A 54 -7.21 9.63 -3.68
C ARG A 54 -7.04 9.35 -2.19
N TRP A 55 -7.16 8.10 -1.77
CA TRP A 55 -7.14 7.76 -0.35
C TRP A 55 -5.77 7.94 0.31
N GLN A 56 -4.70 7.66 -0.43
CA GLN A 56 -3.34 8.01 0.02
C GLN A 56 -3.19 9.53 0.09
N SER A 57 -3.70 10.29 -0.89
CA SER A 57 -3.65 11.75 -0.86
C SER A 57 -4.35 12.35 0.36
N GLU A 58 -5.55 11.86 0.69
CA GLU A 58 -6.32 12.28 1.86
C GLU A 58 -5.55 11.98 3.16
N THR A 59 -4.93 10.79 3.28
CA THR A 59 -4.10 10.45 4.44
C THR A 59 -2.90 11.38 4.59
N ILE A 60 -2.17 11.65 3.50
CA ILE A 60 -1.03 12.58 3.51
C ILE A 60 -1.46 14.00 3.92
N GLN A 61 -2.60 14.48 3.40
CA GLN A 61 -3.15 15.78 3.81
C GLN A 61 -3.45 15.82 5.31
N ASN A 62 -4.10 14.78 5.83
CA ASN A 62 -4.44 14.69 7.25
C ASN A 62 -3.19 14.64 8.16
N TRP A 63 -2.08 14.09 7.67
CA TRP A 63 -0.80 14.09 8.38
C TRP A 63 -0.08 15.45 8.37
N GLY A 64 -0.49 16.38 7.50
CA GLY A 64 0.07 17.72 7.33
C GLY A 64 0.98 17.87 6.10
N GLY A 65 1.11 16.82 5.28
CA GLY A 65 1.87 16.81 4.04
C GLY A 65 1.08 17.35 2.85
N SER A 66 1.78 17.54 1.72
CA SER A 66 1.21 17.99 0.46
C SER A 66 1.24 16.84 -0.56
N PRO A 67 0.12 16.14 -0.80
CA PRO A 67 0.14 15.01 -1.72
C PRO A 67 0.27 15.47 -3.17
N VAL A 68 1.00 14.69 -3.96
CA VAL A 68 1.09 14.86 -5.42
C VAL A 68 0.77 13.52 -6.06
N PHE A 69 -0.39 13.43 -6.72
CA PHE A 69 -0.77 12.22 -7.44
C PHE A 69 0.04 12.09 -8.73
N MET A 70 0.67 10.93 -8.94
CA MET A 70 1.27 10.57 -10.24
C MET A 70 1.46 9.06 -10.38
N PRO A 71 1.50 8.54 -11.62
CA PRO A 71 1.85 7.15 -11.90
C PRO A 71 3.23 6.75 -11.33
N LEU A 72 3.40 5.46 -11.02
CA LEU A 72 4.67 4.97 -10.48
C LEU A 72 5.84 5.12 -11.48
N GLY A 73 5.57 5.04 -12.78
CA GLY A 73 6.60 5.19 -13.83
C GLY A 73 7.30 6.55 -13.83
N ASP A 74 6.61 7.61 -13.40
CA ASP A 74 7.16 8.97 -13.38
C ASP A 74 7.93 9.28 -12.08
N LEU A 75 7.79 8.42 -11.06
CA LEU A 75 8.23 8.71 -9.70
C LEU A 75 9.74 8.90 -9.58
N TYR A 76 10.54 8.05 -10.23
CA TYR A 76 12.00 8.12 -10.13
C TYR A 76 12.49 9.51 -10.58
N ILE A 77 12.03 9.96 -11.76
CA ILE A 77 12.40 11.27 -12.31
C ILE A 77 11.84 12.40 -11.47
N ALA A 78 10.62 12.28 -10.96
CA ALA A 78 10.02 13.29 -10.09
C ALA A 78 10.79 13.48 -8.77
N LEU A 79 11.28 12.39 -8.17
CA LEU A 79 12.18 12.46 -7.02
C LEU A 79 13.54 13.02 -7.42
N GLN A 80 14.15 12.53 -8.51
CA GLN A 80 15.47 13.00 -8.96
C GLN A 80 15.49 14.52 -9.21
N ARG A 81 14.42 15.07 -9.79
CA ARG A 81 14.28 16.50 -10.11
C ARG A 81 13.73 17.35 -8.95
N GLY A 82 13.34 16.75 -7.83
CA GLY A 82 12.74 17.47 -6.70
C GLY A 82 11.32 18.00 -6.98
N THR A 83 10.63 17.46 -7.99
CA THR A 83 9.20 17.72 -8.20
C THR A 83 8.41 17.27 -6.97
N VAL A 84 8.77 16.12 -6.41
CA VAL A 84 8.31 15.60 -5.11
C VAL A 84 9.50 15.35 -4.19
N ASP A 85 9.28 15.47 -2.89
CA ASP A 85 10.30 15.31 -1.86
C ASP A 85 10.34 13.89 -1.31
N CYS A 86 9.18 13.24 -1.25
CA CYS A 86 9.01 11.88 -0.75
C CYS A 86 8.01 11.10 -1.59
N THR A 87 7.91 9.81 -1.31
CA THR A 87 6.87 8.92 -1.83
C THR A 87 6.31 8.06 -0.71
N LEU A 88 5.04 7.70 -0.86
CA LEU A 88 4.43 6.62 -0.14
C LEU A 88 4.43 5.37 -1.03
N LEU A 89 5.25 4.36 -0.70
CA LEU A 89 5.47 3.19 -1.57
C LEU A 89 6.07 2.00 -0.79
N VAL A 90 5.48 0.82 -0.94
CA VAL A 90 5.93 -0.46 -0.37
C VAL A 90 7.42 -0.78 -0.64
N TYR A 91 8.05 -1.44 0.33
CA TYR A 91 9.50 -1.72 0.33
C TYR A 91 10.02 -2.48 -0.89
N ASN A 92 9.31 -3.49 -1.37
CA ASN A 92 9.73 -4.28 -2.53
C ASN A 92 9.73 -3.44 -3.82
N LEU A 93 8.78 -2.50 -3.96
CA LEU A 93 8.75 -1.59 -5.11
C LEU A 93 9.84 -0.51 -5.03
N LEU A 94 10.24 -0.08 -3.83
CA LEU A 94 11.39 0.81 -3.67
C LEU A 94 12.66 0.21 -4.31
N GLN A 95 12.88 -1.10 -4.13
CA GLN A 95 14.00 -1.83 -4.73
C GLN A 95 13.81 -2.06 -6.22
N SER A 96 12.69 -2.67 -6.65
CA SER A 96 12.46 -3.02 -8.04
C SER A 96 12.46 -1.82 -9.00
N PHE A 97 12.03 -0.64 -8.52
CA PHE A 97 12.05 0.62 -9.28
C PHE A 97 13.29 1.48 -9.00
N LYS A 98 14.27 0.97 -8.23
CA LYS A 98 15.51 1.66 -7.88
C LYS A 98 15.30 3.02 -7.21
N ILE A 99 14.16 3.21 -6.53
CA ILE A 99 13.79 4.48 -5.90
C ILE A 99 14.82 4.88 -4.85
N THR A 100 15.46 3.90 -4.20
CA THR A 100 16.49 4.15 -3.18
C THR A 100 17.78 4.80 -3.70
N GLU A 101 17.99 4.86 -5.01
CA GLU A 101 19.09 5.64 -5.60
C GLU A 101 18.89 7.14 -5.40
N VAL A 102 17.63 7.59 -5.46
CA VAL A 102 17.22 9.01 -5.42
C VAL A 102 16.48 9.40 -4.13
N ALA A 103 16.05 8.43 -3.30
CA ALA A 103 15.41 8.68 -2.01
C ALA A 103 15.86 7.68 -0.94
N LYS A 104 16.58 8.16 0.08
CA LYS A 104 17.33 7.32 1.03
C LYS A 104 16.87 7.42 2.48
N TYR A 105 15.88 8.25 2.78
CA TYR A 105 15.40 8.47 4.14
C TYR A 105 14.04 7.83 4.31
N VAL A 106 14.01 6.64 4.90
CA VAL A 106 12.79 5.85 5.10
C VAL A 106 12.22 6.14 6.48
N THR A 107 11.07 6.78 6.53
CA THR A 107 10.24 6.87 7.74
C THR A 107 9.22 5.74 7.74
N ARG A 108 9.25 4.94 8.81
CA ARG A 108 8.41 3.76 9.02
C ARG A 108 7.04 4.13 9.57
N ALA A 109 6.29 4.88 8.76
CA ALA A 109 4.88 5.16 9.04
C ALA A 109 4.00 3.91 8.86
N ASP A 110 4.40 3.00 7.96
CA ASP A 110 3.84 1.67 7.71
C ASP A 110 2.30 1.63 7.75
N HIS A 111 1.69 2.63 7.11
CA HIS A 111 0.32 3.04 7.41
C HIS A 111 -0.76 2.28 6.65
N SER A 112 -0.43 1.70 5.49
CA SER A 112 -1.39 1.01 4.65
C SER A 112 -0.83 -0.29 4.09
N VAL A 113 -1.78 -1.16 3.75
CA VAL A 113 -1.60 -2.36 2.95
C VAL A 113 -2.37 -2.12 1.66
N ASN A 114 -1.75 -2.36 0.51
CA ASN A 114 -2.44 -2.22 -0.78
C ASN A 114 -3.18 -3.52 -1.12
N TYR A 115 -4.41 -3.41 -1.63
CA TYR A 115 -5.18 -4.54 -2.16
C TYR A 115 -5.10 -4.54 -3.68
N LEU A 116 -4.53 -5.58 -4.25
CA LEU A 116 -4.42 -5.78 -5.69
C LEU A 116 -5.30 -6.94 -6.13
N VAL A 117 -5.84 -6.85 -7.34
CA VAL A 117 -6.68 -7.89 -7.92
C VAL A 117 -6.16 -8.20 -9.31
N LEU A 118 -5.87 -9.47 -9.58
CA LEU A 118 -5.69 -9.91 -10.95
C LEU A 118 -7.06 -10.12 -11.58
N THR A 119 -7.30 -9.44 -12.69
CA THR A 119 -8.54 -9.56 -13.44
C THR A 119 -8.28 -10.07 -14.85
N MET A 120 -9.34 -10.59 -15.47
CA MET A 120 -9.36 -10.88 -16.88
C MET A 120 -10.61 -10.29 -17.54
N ASN A 121 -10.55 -10.09 -18.85
CA ASN A 121 -11.71 -9.67 -19.62
C ASN A 121 -12.88 -10.67 -19.43
N LEU A 122 -14.05 -10.17 -19.04
CA LEU A 122 -15.22 -10.98 -18.75
C LEU A 122 -15.75 -11.71 -19.98
N GLY A 123 -15.65 -11.12 -21.17
CA GLY A 123 -16.06 -11.74 -22.42
C GLY A 123 -15.18 -12.94 -22.81
N VAL A 124 -13.87 -12.85 -22.55
CA VAL A 124 -12.94 -13.98 -22.72
C VAL A 124 -13.25 -15.06 -21.69
N TRP A 125 -13.46 -14.69 -20.43
CA TRP A 125 -13.81 -15.62 -19.34
C TRP A 125 -15.04 -16.45 -19.69
N SER A 126 -16.10 -15.80 -20.18
CA SER A 126 -17.36 -16.47 -20.53
C SER A 126 -17.25 -17.45 -21.70
N LYS A 127 -16.16 -17.39 -22.50
CA LYS A 127 -15.91 -18.33 -23.60
C LYS A 127 -15.11 -19.57 -23.17
N LEU A 128 -14.50 -19.53 -21.98
CA LEU A 128 -13.74 -20.66 -21.46
C LEU A 128 -14.67 -21.81 -21.07
N SER A 129 -14.18 -23.04 -21.19
CA SER A 129 -14.89 -24.20 -20.69
C SER A 129 -15.03 -24.13 -19.16
N PRO A 130 -16.03 -24.79 -18.55
CA PRO A 130 -16.13 -24.88 -17.10
C PRO A 130 -14.86 -25.46 -16.45
N ALA A 131 -14.17 -26.38 -17.13
CA ALA A 131 -12.91 -26.96 -16.67
C ALA A 131 -11.78 -25.90 -16.62
N ASP A 132 -11.63 -25.10 -17.68
CA ASP A 132 -10.61 -24.04 -17.73
C ASP A 132 -10.90 -22.93 -16.73
N GLN A 133 -12.17 -22.55 -16.57
CA GLN A 133 -12.59 -21.61 -15.52
C GLN A 133 -12.21 -22.14 -14.13
N HIS A 134 -12.44 -23.43 -13.87
CA HIS A 134 -12.07 -24.05 -12.61
C HIS A 134 -10.55 -24.02 -12.38
N ILE A 135 -9.76 -24.36 -13.40
CA ILE A 135 -8.29 -24.36 -13.33
C ILE A 135 -7.76 -22.97 -13.00
N LEU A 136 -8.24 -21.92 -13.69
CA LEU A 136 -7.81 -20.54 -13.43
C LEU A 136 -8.12 -20.09 -12.00
N LEU A 137 -9.32 -20.39 -11.48
CA LEU A 137 -9.67 -20.04 -10.10
C LEU A 137 -8.90 -20.89 -9.09
N ALA A 138 -8.59 -22.15 -9.40
CA ALA A 138 -7.77 -23.00 -8.55
C ALA A 138 -6.33 -22.48 -8.44
N ALA A 139 -5.72 -22.14 -9.57
CA ALA A 139 -4.40 -21.52 -9.62
C ALA A 139 -4.37 -20.15 -8.91
N GLY A 140 -5.44 -19.35 -9.05
CA GLY A 140 -5.60 -18.10 -8.32
C GLY A 140 -5.62 -18.30 -6.80
N ARG A 141 -6.39 -19.28 -6.30
CA ARG A 141 -6.42 -19.63 -4.86
C ARG A 141 -5.09 -20.19 -4.36
N GLU A 142 -4.39 -20.96 -5.18
CA GLU A 142 -3.05 -21.46 -4.85
C GLU A 142 -2.05 -20.31 -4.73
N THR A 143 -2.06 -19.40 -5.69
CA THR A 143 -1.25 -18.18 -5.65
C THR A 143 -1.56 -17.36 -4.39
N GLU A 144 -2.85 -17.18 -4.07
CA GLU A 144 -3.27 -16.44 -2.87
C GLU A 144 -2.69 -17.05 -1.58
N ARG A 145 -2.66 -18.38 -1.47
CA ARG A 145 -2.11 -19.08 -0.30
C ARG A 145 -0.59 -18.89 -0.17
N HIS A 146 0.13 -18.85 -1.28
CA HIS A 146 1.60 -18.75 -1.26
C HIS A 146 2.13 -17.32 -1.23
N GLN A 147 1.34 -16.35 -1.71
CA GLN A 147 1.84 -14.99 -1.92
C GLN A 147 2.19 -14.27 -0.61
N PHE A 148 1.49 -14.54 0.50
CA PHE A 148 1.77 -13.84 1.76
C PHE A 148 3.17 -14.17 2.25
N ASP A 149 3.54 -15.45 2.24
CA ASP A 149 4.88 -15.89 2.61
C ASP A 149 5.94 -15.38 1.62
N LEU A 150 5.62 -15.35 0.33
CA LEU A 150 6.52 -14.79 -0.69
C LEU A 150 6.73 -13.29 -0.49
N MET A 151 5.66 -12.53 -0.26
CA MET A 151 5.70 -11.08 -0.06
C MET A 151 6.44 -10.72 1.23
N ASP A 152 6.23 -11.48 2.31
CA ASP A 152 6.97 -11.29 3.56
C ASP A 152 8.47 -11.57 3.37
N ARG A 153 8.83 -12.67 2.69
CA ARG A 153 10.23 -12.95 2.33
C ARG A 153 10.84 -11.87 1.47
N ASP A 154 10.13 -11.41 0.44
CA ASP A 154 10.60 -10.36 -0.47
C ASP A 154 10.74 -9.01 0.23
N MET A 155 9.81 -8.67 1.11
CA MET A 155 9.90 -7.47 1.94
C MET A 155 11.12 -7.53 2.86
N LYS A 156 11.33 -8.64 3.58
CA LYS A 156 12.50 -8.84 4.45
C LYS A 156 13.81 -8.75 3.67
N ARG A 157 13.86 -9.35 2.49
CA ARG A 157 15.00 -9.26 1.57
C ARG A 157 15.26 -7.81 1.13
N ALA A 158 14.24 -7.12 0.63
CA ALA A 158 14.35 -5.73 0.19
C ALA A 158 14.84 -4.81 1.32
N ILE A 159 14.31 -4.98 2.53
CA ILE A 159 14.77 -4.23 3.70
C ILE A 159 16.22 -4.57 4.06
N GLY A 160 16.61 -5.84 4.00
CA GLY A 160 18.00 -6.28 4.21
C GLY A 160 18.98 -5.66 3.21
N GLU A 161 18.63 -5.66 1.93
CA GLU A 161 19.41 -5.02 0.86
C GLU A 161 19.52 -3.50 1.07
N MET A 162 18.42 -2.85 1.47
CA MET A 162 18.42 -1.43 1.82
C MET A 162 19.38 -1.12 2.97
N LYS A 163 19.39 -1.93 4.02
CA LYS A 163 20.33 -1.76 5.15
C LYS A 163 21.79 -1.92 4.78
N ALA A 164 22.09 -2.87 3.89
CA ALA A 164 23.44 -3.08 3.39
C ALA A 164 23.91 -1.91 2.48
N SER A 165 23.00 -1.00 2.12
CA SER A 165 23.26 0.17 1.29
C SER A 165 23.32 1.47 2.13
N ARG A 166 23.16 2.63 1.48
CA ARG A 166 23.18 3.96 2.12
C ARG A 166 21.79 4.44 2.57
N VAL A 167 20.78 3.57 2.57
CA VAL A 167 19.43 3.91 3.02
C VAL A 167 19.41 3.98 4.55
N LYS A 168 18.77 5.02 5.09
CA LYS A 168 18.61 5.27 6.51
C LYS A 168 17.16 5.03 6.91
N PHE A 169 16.94 4.45 8.08
CA PHE A 169 15.62 4.12 8.60
C PHE A 169 15.32 4.88 9.88
N CYS A 170 14.12 5.43 9.94
CA CYS A 170 13.58 6.12 11.09
C CYS A 170 12.25 5.51 11.50
N THR A 171 12.13 5.11 12.76
CA THR A 171 10.84 4.74 13.37
C THR A 171 10.31 5.94 14.14
N PRO A 172 9.12 6.49 13.81
CA PRO A 172 8.52 7.54 14.61
C PRO A 172 8.36 7.12 16.08
N ASN A 173 8.47 8.06 17.01
CA ASN A 173 8.15 7.79 18.40
C ASN A 173 6.66 7.45 18.57
N GLN A 174 6.29 6.90 19.73
CA GLN A 174 4.92 6.44 19.97
C GLN A 174 3.87 7.55 19.79
N ALA A 175 4.16 8.76 20.27
CA ALA A 175 3.24 9.90 20.17
C ALA A 175 2.97 10.29 18.71
N GLU A 176 4.01 10.33 17.87
CA GLU A 176 3.84 10.57 16.44
C GLU A 176 3.12 9.41 15.76
N PHE A 177 3.46 8.16 16.08
CA PHE A 177 2.76 7.00 15.53
C PHE A 177 1.25 7.05 15.84
N ASP A 178 0.89 7.33 17.08
CA ASP A 178 -0.50 7.46 17.51
C ASP A 178 -1.21 8.62 16.78
N ARG A 179 -0.52 9.76 16.59
CA ARG A 179 -1.02 10.88 15.80
C ARG A 179 -1.29 10.46 14.35
N LEU A 180 -0.34 9.79 13.70
CA LEU A 180 -0.49 9.32 12.32
C LEU A 180 -1.66 8.35 12.17
N VAL A 181 -1.81 7.39 13.10
CA VAL A 181 -2.93 6.43 13.11
C VAL A 181 -4.27 7.13 13.31
N ALA A 182 -4.35 8.08 14.24
CA ALA A 182 -5.57 8.85 14.50
C ALA A 182 -5.97 9.72 13.28
N LYS A 183 -5.00 10.36 12.64
CA LYS A 183 -5.21 11.22 11.46
C LYS A 183 -5.48 10.42 10.17
N ALA A 184 -5.08 9.16 10.10
CA ALA A 184 -5.35 8.27 8.97
C ALA A 184 -6.78 7.68 8.98
N GLN A 185 -7.63 8.01 9.97
CA GLN A 185 -9.02 7.55 10.01
C GLN A 185 -9.88 8.28 8.96
N ILE A 186 -9.87 7.79 7.73
CA ILE A 186 -10.60 8.36 6.58
C ILE A 186 -11.94 7.66 6.30
N TRP A 187 -12.39 6.76 7.19
CA TRP A 187 -13.51 5.84 6.94
C TRP A 187 -14.83 6.54 6.62
N ASP A 188 -15.13 7.66 7.27
CA ASP A 188 -16.35 8.42 6.98
C ASP A 188 -16.37 8.97 5.55
N LYS A 189 -15.23 9.54 5.11
CA LYS A 189 -15.05 10.00 3.72
C LYS A 189 -15.15 8.84 2.73
N VAL A 190 -14.56 7.69 3.06
CA VAL A 190 -14.65 6.47 2.24
C VAL A 190 -16.11 6.03 2.11
N ARG A 191 -16.86 6.01 3.22
CA ARG A 191 -18.27 5.61 3.19
C ARG A 191 -19.14 6.52 2.34
N GLN A 192 -18.92 7.83 2.45
CA GLN A 192 -19.63 8.82 1.64
C GLN A 192 -19.34 8.66 0.14
N ALA A 193 -18.14 8.20 -0.23
CA ALA A 193 -17.69 8.14 -1.62
C ALA A 193 -17.92 6.79 -2.32
N THR A 194 -18.19 5.69 -1.61
CA THR A 194 -18.09 4.32 -2.17
C THR A 194 -19.42 3.55 -2.27
N GLY A 195 -20.53 4.16 -1.84
CA GLY A 195 -21.88 3.59 -1.99
C GLY A 195 -22.10 2.29 -1.19
N PRO A 196 -23.23 1.59 -1.39
CA PRO A 196 -23.61 0.44 -0.55
C PRO A 196 -22.59 -0.71 -0.57
N ARG A 197 -22.05 -1.08 -1.74
CA ARG A 197 -21.05 -2.15 -1.85
C ARG A 197 -19.70 -1.76 -1.23
N GLY A 198 -19.27 -0.52 -1.43
CA GLY A 198 -18.08 0.01 -0.76
C GLY A 198 -18.23 0.04 0.76
N ASN A 199 -19.40 0.46 1.25
CA ASN A 199 -19.72 0.44 2.67
C ASN A 199 -19.66 -0.97 3.27
N ARG A 200 -20.14 -1.99 2.55
CA ARG A 200 -20.00 -3.38 2.97
C ARG A 200 -18.54 -3.82 3.08
N ILE A 201 -17.67 -3.38 2.15
CA ILE A 201 -16.23 -3.64 2.26
C ILE A 201 -15.67 -2.97 3.52
N VAL A 202 -16.04 -1.70 3.78
CA VAL A 202 -15.63 -1.00 5.01
C VAL A 202 -16.09 -1.75 6.26
N ASP A 203 -17.34 -2.25 6.30
CA ASP A 203 -17.87 -3.02 7.43
C ASP A 203 -17.04 -4.29 7.69
N VAL A 204 -16.67 -5.01 6.64
CA VAL A 204 -15.78 -6.18 6.74
C VAL A 204 -14.41 -5.76 7.27
N LEU A 205 -13.81 -4.68 6.75
CA LEU A 205 -12.51 -4.20 7.25
C LEU A 205 -12.57 -3.83 8.74
N GLN A 206 -13.65 -3.19 9.19
CA GLN A 206 -13.83 -2.82 10.60
C GLN A 206 -14.02 -4.04 11.50
N LYS A 207 -14.80 -5.04 11.07
CA LYS A 207 -14.97 -6.32 11.79
C LYS A 207 -13.63 -7.00 12.12
N TYR A 208 -12.64 -6.87 11.26
CA TYR A 208 -11.31 -7.47 11.43
C TYR A 208 -10.26 -6.51 12.02
N ARG A 209 -10.61 -5.24 12.29
CA ARG A 209 -9.63 -4.18 12.61
C ARG A 209 -8.81 -4.47 13.86
N ASP A 210 -9.44 -5.06 14.88
CA ASP A 210 -8.80 -5.38 16.17
C ASP A 210 -7.89 -6.61 16.10
N GLN A 211 -7.97 -7.39 15.03
CA GLN A 211 -7.09 -8.54 14.78
C GLN A 211 -5.77 -8.12 14.11
N VAL A 212 -5.70 -6.87 13.61
CA VAL A 212 -4.51 -6.35 12.93
C VAL A 212 -3.51 -5.85 13.98
N ARG A 213 -2.33 -6.46 14.03
CA ARG A 213 -1.21 -5.98 14.83
C ARG A 213 -0.89 -4.53 14.45
N ARG A 214 -0.84 -3.65 15.45
CA ARG A 214 -0.44 -2.25 15.27
C ARG A 214 1.06 -2.13 15.46
N GLY A 215 1.68 -1.27 14.65
CA GLY A 215 3.11 -1.02 14.67
C GLY A 215 3.90 -2.00 13.82
N PRO A 216 5.22 -1.81 13.72
CA PRO A 216 6.03 -2.62 12.82
C PRO A 216 6.13 -4.07 13.28
N THR A 217 6.10 -4.99 12.31
CA THR A 217 6.10 -6.44 12.57
C THR A 217 7.50 -7.06 12.55
N ASP A 218 8.50 -6.30 12.11
CA ASP A 218 9.91 -6.66 12.11
C ASP A 218 10.64 -6.19 13.39
N THR A 219 11.92 -6.53 13.51
CA THR A 219 12.82 -6.16 14.63
C THR A 219 13.79 -5.03 14.24
N LEU A 220 13.46 -4.20 13.26
CA LEU A 220 14.38 -3.18 12.74
C LEU A 220 14.67 -2.10 13.80
N GLU A 221 15.95 -1.94 14.14
CA GLU A 221 16.46 -0.84 14.98
C GLU A 221 16.27 0.52 14.28
N SER A 222 15.83 1.53 15.03
CA SER A 222 15.75 2.91 14.54
C SER A 222 17.16 3.47 14.40
N THR A 223 17.47 4.07 13.24
CA THR A 223 18.75 4.71 12.99
C THR A 223 18.54 6.19 12.66
N GLY A 224 18.73 7.08 13.64
CA GLY A 224 18.90 8.51 13.35
C GLY A 224 17.62 9.35 13.26
N CYS A 225 16.58 8.95 13.98
CA CYS A 225 15.55 9.83 14.49
C CYS A 225 15.17 9.36 15.91
#